data_AF-A0A094JEV2-F1
#
_entry.id   AF-A0A094JEV2-F1
#
_cell.length_a   1.000
_cell.length_b   1.000
_cell.length_c   1.000
_cell.angle_alpha   90.00
_cell.angle_beta   90.00
_cell.angle_gamma   90.00
#
_symmetry.space_group_name_H-M   'P 1'
#
loop_
_entity.id
_entity.type
_entity.pdbx_description
1 polymer ?
#
loop_
_entity_poly.entity_id
_entity_poly.type
_entity_poly.pdbx_seq_one_letter_code
_entity_poly.pdbx_strand_id
1 'polypeptide(L)'
;MAVQGVNILLRTALSRAPISLSLEQIRDSDTGVEKIITKQSTIGRIMTEERSLDWVEAAASHVVFGDVKTKNRICAVHEIENELLINDWEDGTEELIEVQSLGAGWTSWQAWGFEVIDGKRYHVRRVVVQKGTEFGDVAPEAVTIKMVYDWVE
;
A
#
# COMPACT_ATOMS: atom_id res chain seq x y z
N MET A 1 -23.64 -8.79 4.89
CA MET A 1 -23.66 -7.84 6.04
C MET A 1 -22.34 -7.10 6.03
N ALA A 2 -22.37 -5.79 5.77
CA ALA A 2 -21.17 -4.98 5.72
C ALA A 2 -20.51 -4.91 7.10
N VAL A 3 -19.22 -5.24 7.18
CA VAL A 3 -18.47 -5.23 8.42
C VAL A 3 -18.22 -3.78 8.85
N GLN A 4 -18.93 -3.33 9.89
CA GLN A 4 -18.98 -1.92 10.32
C GLN A 4 -17.59 -1.28 10.53
N GLY A 5 -16.61 -2.05 11.00
CA GLY A 5 -15.24 -1.57 11.24
C GLY A 5 -14.43 -1.32 9.96
N VAL A 6 -14.63 -2.11 8.91
CA VAL A 6 -13.93 -1.90 7.63
C VAL A 6 -14.51 -0.69 6.91
N ASN A 7 -15.81 -0.40 7.08
CA ASN A 7 -16.44 0.77 6.47
C ASN A 7 -15.86 2.11 7.00
N ILE A 8 -15.63 2.22 8.32
CA ILE A 8 -15.00 3.41 8.89
C ILE A 8 -13.53 3.52 8.45
N LEU A 9 -12.81 2.40 8.38
CA LEU A 9 -11.43 2.35 7.90
C LEU A 9 -11.32 2.77 6.43
N LEU A 10 -12.23 2.30 5.57
CA LEU A 10 -12.34 2.71 4.17
C LEU A 10 -12.59 4.21 4.03
N ARG A 11 -13.60 4.75 4.73
CA ARG A 11 -13.88 6.20 4.70
C ARG A 11 -12.68 7.01 5.15
N THR A 12 -11.99 6.51 6.16
CA THR A 12 -10.79 7.12 6.70
C THR A 12 -9.65 7.11 5.67
N ALA A 13 -9.37 5.96 5.05
CA ALA A 13 -8.38 5.81 4.00
C ALA A 13 -8.68 6.71 2.78
N LEU A 14 -9.91 6.71 2.27
CA LEU A 14 -10.32 7.55 1.14
C LEU A 14 -10.24 9.05 1.47
N SER A 15 -10.62 9.46 2.68
CA SER A 15 -10.53 10.87 3.11
C SER A 15 -9.08 11.36 3.25
N ARG A 16 -8.12 10.44 3.36
CA ARG A 16 -6.69 10.71 3.55
C ARG A 16 -5.86 10.27 2.36
N ALA A 17 -6.50 9.82 1.28
CA ALA A 17 -5.83 9.54 0.03
C ALA A 17 -5.10 10.83 -0.41
N PRO A 18 -3.80 10.76 -0.69
CA PRO A 18 -3.06 11.96 -1.07
C PRO A 18 -3.59 12.49 -2.40
N ILE A 19 -3.64 13.82 -2.51
CA ILE A 19 -3.93 14.52 -3.76
C ILE A 19 -2.72 14.40 -4.71
N SER A 20 -1.51 14.34 -4.12
CA SER A 20 -0.26 14.11 -4.85
C SER A 20 0.65 13.20 -4.02
N LEU A 21 1.27 12.25 -4.72
CA LEU A 21 2.20 11.27 -4.18
C LEU A 21 3.48 11.31 -5.02
N SER A 22 4.63 11.52 -4.37
CA SER A 22 5.94 11.21 -4.94
C SER A 22 6.46 9.92 -4.30
N LEU A 23 7.14 9.10 -5.11
CA LEU A 23 7.83 7.90 -4.66
C LEU A 23 9.26 7.98 -5.17
N GLU A 24 10.22 7.85 -4.26
CA GLU A 24 11.65 7.84 -4.56
C GLU A 24 12.22 6.54 -3.98
N GLN A 25 12.95 5.78 -4.78
CA GLN A 25 13.65 4.58 -4.33
C GLN A 25 15.13 4.90 -4.16
N ILE A 26 15.65 4.63 -2.97
CA ILE A 26 17.06 4.82 -2.62
C ILE A 26 17.63 3.52 -2.10
N ARG A 27 18.92 3.32 -2.32
CA ARG A 27 19.68 2.26 -1.66
C ARG A 27 20.43 2.88 -0.49
N ASP A 28 20.21 2.36 0.70
CA ASP A 28 20.89 2.82 1.90
C ASP A 28 22.39 2.45 1.83
N SER A 29 23.27 3.46 1.90
CA SER A 29 24.70 3.27 1.71
C SER A 29 25.37 2.49 2.84
N ASP A 30 24.81 2.53 4.04
CA ASP A 30 25.39 1.91 5.24
C ASP A 30 24.95 0.45 5.39
N THR A 31 23.66 0.18 5.15
CA THR A 31 23.06 -1.15 5.32
C THR A 31 22.93 -1.93 4.02
N GLY A 32 22.98 -1.25 2.87
CA GLY A 32 22.74 -1.83 1.55
C GLY A 32 21.28 -2.15 1.23
N VAL A 33 20.37 -1.92 2.19
CA VAL A 33 18.92 -2.18 2.09
C VAL A 33 18.25 -1.14 1.18
N GLU A 34 17.36 -1.60 0.32
CA GLU A 34 16.54 -0.69 -0.49
C GLU A 34 15.43 -0.07 0.34
N LYS A 35 15.17 1.20 0.10
CA LYS A 35 14.15 1.98 0.79
C LYS A 35 13.32 2.74 -0.22
N ILE A 36 12.05 2.92 0.10
CA ILE A 36 11.18 3.85 -0.60
C ILE A 36 10.83 5.00 0.32
N ILE A 37 10.99 6.21 -0.21
CA ILE A 37 10.57 7.46 0.41
C ILE A 37 9.32 7.92 -0.33
N THR A 38 8.21 8.02 0.40
CA THR A 38 6.95 8.53 -0.14
C THR A 38 6.68 9.91 0.44
N LYS A 39 6.43 10.89 -0.44
CA LYS A 39 5.99 12.24 -0.05
C LYS A 39 4.56 12.42 -0.49
N GLN A 40 3.68 12.62 0.46
CA GLN A 40 2.23 12.68 0.27
C GLN A 40 1.71 14.04 0.66
N SER A 41 0.93 14.68 -0.21
CA SER A 41 0.25 15.93 0.09
C SER A 41 -1.25 15.68 0.27
N THR A 42 -1.77 16.02 1.46
CA THR A 42 -3.19 15.95 1.81
C THR A 42 -3.60 17.24 2.50
N ILE A 43 -4.56 17.98 1.93
CA ILE A 43 -5.19 19.23 2.46
C ILE A 43 -4.32 19.96 3.49
N GLY A 44 -3.30 20.69 3.00
CA GLY A 44 -2.45 21.55 3.81
C GLY A 44 -1.38 20.84 4.66
N ARG A 45 -1.21 19.53 4.52
CA ARG A 45 -0.14 18.76 5.18
C ARG A 45 0.65 17.97 4.16
N ILE A 46 1.97 18.05 4.29
CA ILE A 46 2.91 17.17 3.59
C ILE A 46 3.38 16.13 4.61
N MET A 47 3.26 14.87 4.23
CA MET A 47 3.73 13.74 5.02
C MET A 47 4.84 13.05 4.24
N THR A 48 5.97 12.81 4.90
CA THR A 48 7.07 12.02 4.36
C THR A 48 7.15 10.73 5.16
N GLU A 49 7.23 9.61 4.46
CA GLU A 49 7.31 8.29 5.06
C GLU A 49 8.37 7.47 4.33
N GLU A 50 9.32 6.95 5.11
CA GLU A 50 10.39 6.06 4.67
C GLU A 50 10.01 4.61 5.02
N ARG A 51 10.21 3.69 4.07
CA ARG A 51 9.98 2.25 4.27
C ARG A 51 11.19 1.47 3.78
N SER A 52 11.74 0.62 4.64
CA SER A 52 12.69 -0.42 4.23
C SER A 52 11.98 -1.53 3.46
N LEU A 53 12.63 -2.02 2.41
CA LEU A 53 12.18 -3.10 1.52
C LEU A 53 12.91 -4.41 1.84
N ASP A 54 13.03 -4.77 3.11
CA ASP A 54 13.74 -5.95 3.62
C ASP A 54 12.80 -7.09 4.05
N TRP A 55 11.49 -6.91 3.90
CA TRP A 55 10.44 -7.80 4.36
C TRP A 55 10.45 -8.10 5.87
N VAL A 56 11.02 -7.19 6.68
CA VAL A 56 11.04 -7.29 8.14
C VAL A 56 9.88 -6.50 8.74
N GLU A 57 9.21 -7.09 9.73
CA GLU A 57 8.18 -6.36 10.49
C GLU A 57 8.80 -5.25 11.33
N ALA A 58 8.34 -4.02 11.08
CA ALA A 58 8.73 -2.84 11.82
C ALA A 58 7.51 -2.13 12.41
N ALA A 59 7.66 -1.59 13.62
CA ALA A 59 6.66 -0.69 14.18
C ALA A 59 6.72 0.65 13.43
N ALA A 60 5.56 1.16 13.03
CA ALA A 60 5.40 2.47 12.43
C ALA A 60 4.23 3.21 13.08
N SER A 61 4.31 4.53 13.13
CA SER A 61 3.23 5.36 13.66
C SER A 61 2.58 6.12 12.51
N HIS A 62 1.29 5.88 12.28
CA HIS A 62 0.53 6.55 11.24
C HIS A 62 -0.42 7.57 11.87
N VAL A 63 -0.39 8.81 11.37
CA VAL A 63 -1.14 9.95 11.96
C VAL A 63 -2.66 9.74 12.05
N VAL A 64 -3.20 8.83 11.24
CA VAL A 64 -4.64 8.53 11.18
C VAL A 64 -4.97 7.16 11.78
N PHE A 65 -4.04 6.21 11.74
CA PHE A 65 -4.30 4.83 12.14
C PHE A 65 -3.62 4.45 13.46
N GLY A 66 -2.87 5.38 14.06
CA GLY A 66 -2.09 5.15 15.26
C GLY A 66 -0.91 4.22 15.00
N ASP A 67 -0.55 3.46 16.02
CA ASP A 67 0.52 2.49 15.94
C ASP A 67 0.11 1.31 15.07
N VAL A 68 0.97 0.99 14.12
CA VAL A 68 0.82 -0.12 13.19
C VAL A 68 2.13 -0.91 13.13
N LYS A 69 2.04 -2.17 12.75
CA LYS A 69 3.20 -2.95 12.29
C LYS A 69 3.14 -3.05 10.79
N THR A 70 4.26 -2.83 10.12
CA THR A 70 4.35 -2.92 8.67
C THR A 70 5.55 -3.74 8.25
N LYS A 71 5.44 -4.40 7.10
CA LYS A 71 6.58 -4.97 6.37
C LYS A 71 6.39 -4.69 4.88
N ASN A 72 7.49 -4.45 4.18
CA ASN A 72 7.48 -4.00 2.80
C ASN A 72 8.58 -4.73 2.02
N ARG A 73 8.35 -5.01 0.75
CA ARG A 73 9.36 -5.56 -0.17
C ARG A 73 9.05 -5.16 -1.61
N ILE A 74 10.03 -5.28 -2.49
CA ILE A 74 9.78 -5.49 -3.91
C ILE A 74 9.82 -7.02 -4.12
N CYS A 75 8.86 -7.55 -4.87
CA CYS A 75 8.78 -8.98 -5.17
C CYS A 75 8.13 -9.20 -6.54
N ALA A 76 8.35 -10.39 -7.09
CA ALA A 76 7.71 -10.76 -8.34
C ALA A 76 6.18 -10.85 -8.15
N VAL A 77 5.41 -10.51 -9.19
CA VAL A 77 3.93 -10.51 -9.12
C VAL A 77 3.38 -11.83 -8.58
N HIS A 78 3.98 -12.95 -8.96
CA HIS A 78 3.55 -14.30 -8.56
C HIS A 78 3.91 -14.69 -7.11
N GLU A 79 4.70 -13.87 -6.40
CA GLU A 79 5.03 -14.08 -4.99
C GLU A 79 4.01 -13.44 -4.04
N ILE A 80 3.09 -12.64 -4.57
CA ILE A 80 1.97 -12.06 -3.81
C ILE A 80 0.83 -13.08 -3.78
N GLU A 81 0.59 -13.66 -2.60
CA GLU A 81 -0.40 -14.74 -2.46
C GLU A 81 -1.86 -14.24 -2.56
N ASN A 82 -2.07 -12.94 -2.39
CA ASN A 82 -3.39 -12.34 -2.48
C ASN A 82 -3.81 -12.09 -3.93
N GLU A 83 -4.64 -12.97 -4.46
CA GLU A 83 -5.14 -12.91 -5.84
C GLU A 83 -5.88 -11.60 -6.18
N LEU A 84 -6.45 -10.89 -5.19
CA LEU A 84 -7.11 -9.60 -5.41
C LEU A 84 -6.13 -8.48 -5.77
N LEU A 85 -4.83 -8.70 -5.57
CA LEU A 85 -3.77 -7.71 -5.76
C LEU A 85 -2.96 -7.89 -7.05
N ILE A 86 -3.07 -9.02 -7.75
CA ILE A 86 -2.13 -9.38 -8.83
C ILE A 86 -2.68 -9.20 -10.26
N ASN A 87 -3.93 -8.73 -10.40
CA ASN A 87 -4.58 -8.59 -11.70
C ASN A 87 -4.44 -7.18 -12.30
N ASP A 88 -4.75 -7.02 -13.59
CA ASP A 88 -4.83 -5.76 -14.37
C ASP A 88 -3.65 -4.77 -14.26
N TRP A 89 -2.47 -5.25 -13.89
CA TRP A 89 -1.23 -4.49 -14.02
C TRP A 89 -0.86 -4.25 -15.49
N GLU A 90 -0.03 -3.25 -15.75
CA GLU A 90 0.54 -2.96 -17.07
C GLU A 90 1.20 -4.22 -17.66
N ASP A 91 1.02 -4.46 -18.96
CA ASP A 91 1.60 -5.61 -19.64
C ASP A 91 3.13 -5.63 -19.48
N GLY A 92 3.68 -6.78 -19.12
CA GLY A 92 5.11 -6.92 -18.80
C GLY A 92 5.51 -6.50 -17.38
N THR A 93 4.56 -6.23 -16.47
CA THR A 93 4.88 -6.02 -15.05
C THR A 93 5.44 -7.31 -14.44
N GLU A 94 6.72 -7.32 -14.08
CA GLU A 94 7.39 -8.47 -13.44
C GLU A 94 7.38 -8.35 -11.91
N GLU A 95 7.52 -7.12 -11.38
CA GLU A 95 7.68 -6.84 -9.96
C GLU A 95 6.71 -5.77 -9.46
N LEU A 96 6.34 -5.87 -8.18
CA LEU A 96 5.48 -4.93 -7.48
C LEU A 96 6.06 -4.61 -6.10
N ILE A 97 5.72 -3.43 -5.58
CA ILE A 97 5.94 -3.13 -4.17
C ILE A 97 4.80 -3.74 -3.37
N GLU A 98 5.12 -4.67 -2.49
CA GLU A 98 4.17 -5.27 -1.56
C GLU A 98 4.28 -4.61 -0.19
N VAL A 99 3.13 -4.26 0.39
CA VAL A 99 3.04 -3.71 1.74
C VAL A 99 1.97 -4.45 2.54
N GLN A 100 2.35 -4.95 3.71
CA GLN A 100 1.40 -5.47 4.68
C GLN A 100 1.40 -4.58 5.93
N SER A 101 0.21 -4.26 6.45
CA SER A 101 0.04 -3.47 7.66
C SER A 101 -0.96 -4.09 8.61
N LEU A 102 -0.59 -4.16 9.89
CA LEU A 102 -1.44 -4.62 10.98
C LEU A 102 -1.67 -3.45 11.94
N GLY A 103 -2.92 -3.03 12.08
CA GLY A 103 -3.33 -2.02 13.05
C GLY A 103 -4.25 -2.59 14.11
N ALA A 104 -4.84 -1.71 14.91
CA ALA A 104 -5.75 -2.11 15.99
C ALA A 104 -7.06 -2.72 15.46
N GLY A 105 -7.08 -4.06 15.32
CA GLY A 105 -8.24 -4.85 14.90
C GLY A 105 -8.51 -4.88 13.39
N TRP A 106 -7.53 -4.46 12.58
CA TRP A 106 -7.61 -4.51 11.12
C TRP A 106 -6.25 -4.85 10.49
N THR A 107 -6.30 -5.43 9.29
CA THR A 107 -5.13 -5.66 8.43
C THR A 107 -5.33 -5.01 7.07
N SER A 108 -4.23 -4.60 6.46
CA SER A 108 -4.17 -4.14 5.07
C SER A 108 -3.08 -4.92 4.35
N TRP A 109 -3.38 -5.30 3.11
CA TRP A 109 -2.43 -5.85 2.16
C TRP A 109 -2.49 -5.02 0.89
N GLN A 110 -1.36 -4.53 0.43
CA GLN A 110 -1.26 -3.66 -0.73
C GLN A 110 -0.24 -4.18 -1.73
N ALA A 111 -0.51 -3.90 -2.99
CA ALA A 111 0.43 -4.01 -4.10
C ALA A 111 0.44 -2.70 -4.87
N TRP A 112 1.62 -2.18 -5.15
CA TRP A 112 1.80 -0.92 -5.87
C TRP A 112 2.57 -1.17 -7.17
N GLY A 113 2.08 -0.58 -8.25
CA GLY A 113 2.60 -0.78 -9.59
C GLY A 113 2.04 0.23 -10.58
N PHE A 114 2.09 -0.10 -11.86
CA PHE A 114 1.53 0.71 -12.93
C PHE A 114 0.38 -0.01 -13.60
N GLU A 115 -0.65 0.75 -13.99
CA GLU A 115 -1.74 0.25 -14.81
C GLU A 115 -2.00 1.22 -15.97
N VAL A 116 -2.46 0.67 -17.10
CA VAL A 116 -2.95 1.46 -18.23
C VAL A 116 -4.47 1.54 -18.13
N ILE A 117 -4.99 2.74 -17.90
CA ILE A 117 -6.42 3.02 -17.77
C ILE A 117 -6.79 4.04 -18.84
N ASP A 118 -7.75 3.69 -19.71
CA ASP A 118 -8.16 4.52 -20.85
C ASP A 118 -6.99 5.01 -21.73
N GLY A 119 -5.97 4.14 -21.91
CA GLY A 119 -4.79 4.42 -22.72
C GLY A 119 -3.74 5.32 -22.06
N LYS A 120 -3.91 5.71 -20.79
CA LYS A 120 -2.93 6.47 -20.02
C LYS A 120 -2.36 5.62 -18.88
N ARG A 121 -1.05 5.75 -18.66
CA ARG A 121 -0.32 5.06 -17.59
C ARG A 121 -0.49 5.79 -16.25
N TYR A 122 -0.83 5.05 -15.21
CA TYR A 122 -1.02 5.57 -13.84
C TYR A 122 -0.23 4.75 -12.84
N HIS A 123 0.30 5.42 -11.81
CA HIS A 123 0.74 4.70 -10.62
C HIS A 123 -0.49 4.30 -9.81
N VAL A 124 -0.62 3.02 -9.48
CA VAL A 124 -1.78 2.48 -8.78
C VAL A 124 -1.36 1.78 -7.50
N ARG A 125 -2.13 2.00 -6.44
CA ARG A 125 -2.08 1.19 -5.23
C ARG A 125 -3.38 0.42 -5.10
N ARG A 126 -3.29 -0.91 -5.16
CA ARG A 126 -4.39 -1.81 -4.78
C ARG A 126 -4.25 -2.12 -3.31
N VAL A 127 -5.34 -2.01 -2.56
CA VAL A 127 -5.37 -2.18 -1.11
C VAL A 127 -6.54 -3.10 -0.78
N VAL A 128 -6.25 -4.21 -0.12
CA VAL A 128 -7.24 -5.08 0.50
C VAL A 128 -7.22 -4.81 1.99
N VAL A 129 -8.37 -4.50 2.57
CA VAL A 129 -8.52 -4.17 3.98
C VAL A 129 -9.58 -5.07 4.60
N GLN A 130 -9.26 -5.63 5.77
CA GLN A 130 -10.17 -6.49 6.51
C GLN A 130 -10.01 -6.33 8.01
N LYS A 131 -10.92 -6.93 8.78
CA LYS A 131 -10.73 -7.11 10.21
C LYS A 131 -9.70 -8.21 10.47
N GLY A 132 -8.85 -8.01 11.45
CA GLY A 132 -7.84 -8.99 11.82
C GLY A 132 -6.89 -8.47 12.88
N THR A 133 -6.22 -9.39 13.57
CA THR A 133 -5.18 -9.09 14.57
C THR A 133 -3.82 -9.68 14.21
N GLU A 134 -3.74 -10.33 13.06
CA GLU A 134 -2.54 -10.97 12.50
C GLU A 134 -2.61 -10.95 10.97
N PHE A 135 -1.45 -10.98 10.31
CA PHE A 135 -1.39 -11.20 8.87
C PHE A 135 -1.87 -12.61 8.54
N GLY A 136 -2.65 -12.76 7.47
CA GLY A 136 -3.20 -14.06 7.09
C GLY A 136 -4.12 -13.96 5.88
N ASP A 137 -4.87 -15.03 5.67
CA ASP A 137 -5.76 -15.19 4.52
C ASP A 137 -6.77 -14.04 4.38
N VAL A 138 -7.16 -13.78 3.14
CA VAL A 138 -8.15 -12.75 2.83
C VAL A 138 -9.54 -13.27 3.18
N ALA A 139 -10.22 -12.56 4.07
CA ALA A 139 -11.58 -12.87 4.47
C ALA A 139 -12.58 -12.52 3.34
N PRO A 140 -13.68 -13.27 3.17
CA PRO A 140 -14.71 -12.96 2.17
C PRO A 140 -15.31 -11.55 2.28
N GLU A 141 -15.32 -10.97 3.49
CA GLU A 141 -15.77 -9.61 3.76
C GLU A 141 -14.72 -8.51 3.51
N ALA A 142 -13.52 -8.87 3.04
CA ALA A 142 -12.47 -7.91 2.77
C ALA A 142 -12.96 -6.86 1.76
N VAL A 143 -12.51 -5.63 1.97
CA VAL A 143 -12.83 -4.51 1.10
C VAL A 143 -11.62 -4.17 0.27
N THR A 144 -11.82 -4.01 -1.04
CA THR A 144 -10.79 -3.59 -1.98
C THR A 144 -10.89 -2.09 -2.24
N ILE A 145 -9.74 -1.44 -2.34
CA ILE A 145 -9.59 -0.01 -2.67
C ILE A 145 -8.55 0.07 -3.77
N LYS A 146 -8.85 0.85 -4.81
CA LYS A 146 -7.91 1.19 -5.88
C LYS A 146 -7.64 2.68 -5.83
N MET A 147 -6.41 3.05 -5.52
CA MET A 147 -5.96 4.45 -5.55
C MET A 147 -5.18 4.66 -6.85
N VAL A 148 -5.64 5.59 -7.69
CA VAL A 148 -5.06 5.86 -9.00
C VAL A 148 -4.44 7.25 -8.98
N TYR A 149 -3.16 7.34 -9.29
CA TYR A 149 -2.40 8.58 -9.28
C TYR A 149 -1.89 8.88 -10.68
N ASP A 150 -2.11 10.11 -11.15
CA ASP A 150 -1.42 10.62 -12.32
C ASP A 150 0.09 10.46 -12.12
N TRP A 151 0.76 9.92 -13.15
CA TRP A 151 2.20 9.75 -13.16
C TRP A 151 2.85 10.83 -14.03
N VAL A 152 3.88 11.46 -13.49
CA VAL A 152 4.77 12.37 -14.22
C VAL A 152 6.18 11.88 -13.94
N GLU A 153 6.96 11.69 -14.99
CA GLU A 153 8.36 11.25 -14.93
C GLU A 153 9.27 12.31 -14.29
#